data_AF-A0A7X9DMI7-F1
#
_entry.id   AF-A0A7X9DMI7-F1
#
_cell.length_a   1.000
_cell.length_b   1.000
_cell.length_c   1.000
_cell.angle_alpha   90.00
_cell.angle_beta   90.00
_cell.angle_gamma   90.00
#
_symmetry.space_group_name_H-M   'P 1'
#
loop_
_entity.id
_entity.type
_entity.pdbx_description
1 polymer ?
#
loop_
_entity_poly.entity_id
_entity_poly.type
_entity_poly.pdbx_seq_one_letter_code
_entity_poly.pdbx_strand_id
1 'polypeptide(L)'
;GMNPGTHTYNTWGDYTIRLRAYTPYCESTADRPVKIIPPVPIAGYTTDKLEGCTPLTVRFTNTSTYARTYIWEFGDGGASSDENPVYTYTLPGTYTVTLIATGDGGKDTSKTYSITVFEPAVSWFSLSPVTVIAPDDFVNFTDLSTNAISWLWEFGDGDTSHQQNPRHNYRE
;
A
#
# COMPACT_ATOMS: atom_id res chain seq x y z
N GLY A 1 -11.75 42.77 34.49
CA GLY A 1 -10.37 42.23 34.50
C GLY A 1 -9.95 41.99 33.08
N MET A 2 -8.75 42.42 32.69
CA MET A 2 -8.21 42.10 31.37
C MET A 2 -7.99 40.59 31.28
N ASN A 3 -8.53 39.97 30.23
CA ASN A 3 -8.21 38.62 29.85
C ASN A 3 -6.72 38.60 29.47
N PRO A 4 -5.85 37.80 30.13
CA PRO A 4 -4.40 37.84 29.90
C PRO A 4 -3.97 37.37 28.49
N GLY A 5 -4.92 36.99 27.64
CA GLY A 5 -4.63 36.41 26.33
C GLY A 5 -4.18 34.95 26.46
N THR A 6 -3.97 34.32 25.30
CA THR A 6 -3.47 32.95 25.22
C THR A 6 -1.95 32.94 25.12
N HIS A 7 -1.29 32.00 25.80
CA HIS A 7 0.14 31.72 25.66
C HIS A 7 0.34 30.33 25.04
N THR A 8 1.28 30.21 24.10
CA THR A 8 1.61 28.96 23.41
C THR A 8 3.02 28.53 23.79
N TYR A 9 3.16 27.30 24.29
CA TYR A 9 4.47 26.67 24.54
C TYR A 9 4.97 25.98 23.27
N ASN A 10 6.20 26.29 22.84
CA ASN A 10 6.80 25.75 21.62
C ASN A 10 7.77 24.57 21.88
N THR A 11 7.97 24.21 23.14
CA THR A 11 8.84 23.11 23.57
C THR A 11 8.15 22.23 24.60
N TRP A 12 8.45 20.94 24.57
CA TRP A 12 8.02 19.98 25.59
C TRP A 12 8.84 20.16 26.87
N GLY A 13 8.23 19.91 28.02
CA GLY A 13 8.93 20.01 29.30
C GLY A 13 8.04 20.40 30.47
N ASP A 14 8.67 20.50 31.64
CA ASP A 14 8.04 20.97 32.87
C ASP A 14 8.21 22.48 33.00
N TYR A 15 7.10 23.18 33.16
CA TYR A 15 7.06 24.62 33.37
C TYR A 15 6.42 24.91 34.72
N THR A 16 6.83 26.00 35.36
CA THR A 16 6.21 26.47 36.59
C THR A 16 5.44 27.75 36.31
N ILE A 17 4.13 27.70 36.47
CA ILE A 17 3.25 28.86 36.38
C ILE A 17 3.27 29.57 37.72
N ARG A 18 3.58 30.87 37.68
CA ARG A 18 3.66 31.73 38.85
C ARG A 18 2.60 32.81 38.80
N LEU A 19 1.74 32.84 39.80
CA LEU A 19 0.86 33.98 40.08
C LEU A 19 1.45 34.79 41.23
N ARG A 20 1.64 36.10 41.00
CA ARG A 20 1.94 37.06 42.06
C ARG A 20 0.77 38.02 42.21
N ALA A 21 0.27 38.16 43.42
CA ALA A 21 -0.82 39.05 43.77
C ALA A 21 -0.30 40.15 44.72
N TYR A 22 -0.66 41.39 44.43
CA TYR A 22 -0.18 42.57 45.14
C TYR A 22 -1.35 43.35 45.75
N THR A 23 -1.17 43.84 46.96
CA THR A 23 -1.89 44.98 47.52
C THR A 23 -0.88 46.12 47.72
N PRO A 24 -1.31 47.35 48.07
CA PRO A 24 -0.37 48.44 48.37
C PRO A 24 0.62 48.12 49.50
N TYR A 25 0.35 47.08 50.31
CA TYR A 25 1.10 46.78 51.53
C TYR A 25 1.58 45.32 51.62
N CYS A 26 1.12 44.42 50.75
CA CYS A 26 1.40 42.99 50.84
C CYS A 26 1.57 42.35 49.45
N GLU A 27 2.29 41.24 49.40
CA GLU A 27 2.41 40.38 48.22
C GLU A 27 2.15 38.92 48.62
N SER A 28 1.57 38.15 47.70
CA SER A 28 1.46 36.70 47.80
C SER A 28 1.86 36.06 46.48
N THR A 29 2.52 34.90 46.55
CA THR A 29 2.93 34.10 45.38
C THR A 29 2.33 32.70 45.46
N ALA A 30 1.83 32.20 44.33
CA ALA A 30 1.45 30.80 44.16
C ALA A 30 2.13 30.23 42.90
N ASP A 31 2.80 29.11 43.07
CA ASP A 31 3.44 28.35 41.99
C ASP A 31 2.67 27.06 41.72
N ARG A 32 2.46 26.72 40.43
CA ARG A 32 1.85 25.46 39.99
C ARG A 32 2.62 24.90 38.78
N PRO A 33 3.06 23.64 38.81
CA PRO A 33 3.71 23.04 37.65
C PRO A 33 2.70 22.71 36.55
N VAL A 34 3.15 22.75 35.31
CA VAL A 34 2.48 22.20 34.15
C VAL A 34 3.49 21.42 33.32
N LYS A 35 3.13 20.22 32.89
CA LYS A 35 3.96 19.39 32.02
C LYS A 35 3.38 19.39 30.62
N ILE A 36 4.17 19.84 29.64
CA ILE A 36 3.80 19.81 28.23
C ILE A 36 4.49 18.61 27.59
N ILE A 37 3.71 17.67 27.06
CA ILE A 37 4.21 16.44 26.42
C ILE A 37 4.01 16.50 24.90
N PRO A 38 4.90 15.88 24.12
CA PRO A 38 4.69 15.73 22.67
C PRO A 38 3.48 14.86 22.36
N PRO A 39 2.81 15.08 21.21
CA PRO A 39 1.79 14.16 20.72
C PRO A 39 2.42 12.80 20.32
N VAL A 40 1.66 11.73 20.52
CA VAL A 40 2.02 10.40 20.00
C VAL A 40 1.91 10.42 18.48
N PRO A 41 2.84 9.80 17.73
CA PRO A 41 2.68 9.61 16.29
C PRO A 41 1.35 8.95 15.93
N ILE A 42 0.83 9.26 14.74
CA ILE A 42 -0.28 8.52 14.15
C ILE A 42 0.26 7.93 12.85
N ALA A 43 0.42 6.61 12.80
CA ALA A 43 1.01 5.93 11.68
C ALA A 43 -0.02 5.68 10.56
N GLY A 44 0.33 6.02 9.33
CA GLY A 44 -0.56 5.84 8.19
C GLY A 44 0.21 5.80 6.87
N TYR A 45 -0.35 5.10 5.89
CA TYR A 45 0.16 5.11 4.53
C TYR A 45 -0.91 4.79 3.49
N THR A 46 -0.58 5.05 2.23
CA THR A 46 -1.31 4.61 1.04
C THR A 46 -0.36 3.89 0.07
N THR A 47 -0.92 3.14 -0.87
CA THR A 47 -0.17 2.45 -1.92
C THR A 47 -0.77 2.76 -3.30
N ASP A 48 0.03 2.64 -4.37
CA ASP A 48 -0.45 2.77 -5.75
C ASP A 48 -1.14 1.50 -6.28
N LYS A 49 -0.83 0.34 -5.69
CA LYS A 49 -1.37 -0.98 -6.06
C LYS A 49 -1.62 -1.84 -4.82
N LEU A 50 -2.64 -2.69 -4.89
CA LEU A 50 -2.91 -3.73 -3.90
C LEU A 50 -2.73 -5.13 -4.47
N GLU A 51 -2.62 -5.26 -5.80
CA GLU A 51 -2.50 -6.54 -6.47
C GLU A 51 -1.80 -6.44 -7.82
N GLY A 52 -1.28 -7.57 -8.32
CA GLY A 52 -0.69 -7.71 -9.65
C GLY A 52 0.18 -8.97 -9.78
N CYS A 53 0.76 -9.20 -10.97
CA CYS A 53 1.61 -10.37 -11.20
C CYS A 53 3.07 -10.12 -10.81
N THR A 54 3.83 -11.19 -10.56
CA THR A 54 5.28 -11.08 -10.35
C THR A 54 6.02 -10.63 -11.62
N PRO A 55 7.10 -9.82 -11.49
CA PRO A 55 7.45 -9.04 -10.31
C PRO A 55 6.50 -7.83 -10.13
N LEU A 56 5.97 -7.64 -8.93
CA LEU A 56 5.08 -6.53 -8.62
C LEU A 56 5.84 -5.43 -7.87
N THR A 57 6.11 -4.31 -8.54
CA THR A 57 6.62 -3.09 -7.89
C THR A 57 5.46 -2.21 -7.39
N VAL A 58 5.48 -1.91 -6.09
CA VAL A 58 4.52 -1.08 -5.36
C VAL A 58 5.23 0.15 -4.79
N ARG A 59 4.59 1.31 -4.89
CA ARG A 59 5.04 2.57 -4.28
C ARG A 59 4.19 2.86 -3.04
N PHE A 60 4.86 3.13 -1.93
CA PHE A 60 4.22 3.45 -0.67
C PHE A 60 4.38 4.93 -0.38
N THR A 61 3.29 5.57 0.05
CA THR A 61 3.28 6.98 0.46
C THR A 61 2.95 7.06 1.94
N ASN A 62 3.86 7.63 2.73
CA ASN A 62 3.65 7.89 4.14
C ASN A 62 2.61 9.00 4.34
N THR A 63 1.67 8.77 5.26
CA THR A 63 0.68 9.76 5.68
C THR A 63 0.70 9.94 7.20
N SER A 64 1.78 9.52 7.85
CA SER A 64 1.93 9.60 9.29
C SER A 64 2.03 11.04 9.78
N THR A 65 1.52 11.30 10.98
CA THR A 65 1.66 12.61 11.65
C THR A 65 2.46 12.48 12.93
N TYR A 66 3.12 13.57 13.33
CA TYR A 66 3.96 13.67 14.54
C TYR A 66 5.13 12.65 14.62
N ALA A 67 5.48 12.02 13.49
CA ALA A 67 6.60 11.10 13.36
C ALA A 67 7.84 11.80 12.80
N ARG A 68 9.01 11.22 13.07
CA ARG A 68 10.33 11.64 12.57
C ARG A 68 11.05 10.52 11.83
N THR A 69 10.77 9.26 12.20
CA THR A 69 11.40 8.09 11.60
C THR A 69 10.38 7.00 11.33
N TYR A 70 10.72 6.13 10.38
CA TYR A 70 9.83 5.14 9.79
C TYR A 70 10.54 3.80 9.68
N ILE A 71 9.80 2.73 9.94
CA ILE A 71 10.22 1.37 9.62
C ILE A 71 9.06 0.71 8.89
N TRP A 72 9.31 0.25 7.68
CA TRP A 72 8.40 -0.52 6.86
C TRP A 72 8.77 -2.00 6.97
N GLU A 73 7.77 -2.84 7.11
CA GLU A 73 7.88 -4.29 7.05
C GLU A 73 6.95 -4.76 5.92
N PHE A 74 7.50 -5.37 4.88
CA PHE A 74 6.76 -5.67 3.66
C PHE A 74 6.01 -7.01 3.68
N GLY A 75 6.16 -7.79 4.75
CA GLY A 75 5.46 -9.07 4.97
C GLY A 75 6.13 -10.30 4.35
N ASP A 76 7.19 -10.12 3.55
CA ASP A 76 8.00 -11.18 2.95
C ASP A 76 9.39 -11.32 3.60
N GLY A 77 9.63 -10.59 4.70
CA GLY A 77 10.92 -10.47 5.38
C GLY A 77 11.74 -9.25 4.94
N GLY A 78 11.31 -8.53 3.90
CA GLY A 78 11.90 -7.24 3.51
C GLY A 78 11.48 -6.08 4.41
N ALA A 79 12.34 -5.07 4.51
CA ALA A 79 12.09 -3.86 5.28
C ALA A 79 12.74 -2.61 4.64
N SER A 80 12.27 -1.42 5.03
CA SER A 80 12.87 -0.14 4.64
C SER A 80 12.74 0.90 5.75
N SER A 81 13.64 1.88 5.80
CA SER A 81 13.56 3.06 6.67
C SER A 81 13.25 4.35 5.90
N ASP A 82 13.05 4.27 4.59
CA ASP A 82 12.72 5.44 3.78
C ASP A 82 11.32 5.97 4.14
N GLU A 83 11.12 7.28 3.99
CA GLU A 83 9.79 7.86 4.22
C GLU A 83 8.77 7.33 3.20
N ASN A 84 9.11 7.30 1.92
CA ASN A 84 8.23 6.84 0.83
C ASN A 84 8.94 5.75 -0.01
N PRO A 85 8.99 4.49 0.43
CA PRO A 85 9.75 3.45 -0.25
C PRO A 85 9.05 2.95 -1.52
N VAL A 86 9.87 2.41 -2.42
CA VAL A 86 9.42 1.60 -3.55
C VAL A 86 9.92 0.18 -3.33
N TYR A 87 9.02 -0.79 -3.32
CA TYR A 87 9.35 -2.19 -3.03
C TYR A 87 8.85 -3.13 -4.13
N THR A 88 9.58 -4.21 -4.40
CA THR A 88 9.23 -5.16 -5.46
C THR A 88 9.11 -6.57 -4.91
N TYR A 89 7.93 -7.15 -5.05
CA TYR A 89 7.66 -8.55 -4.73
C TYR A 89 7.96 -9.44 -5.93
N THR A 90 8.88 -10.40 -5.77
CA THR A 90 9.35 -11.27 -6.85
C THR A 90 8.67 -12.64 -6.87
N LEU A 91 7.99 -13.02 -5.79
CA LEU A 91 7.28 -14.28 -5.64
C LEU A 91 5.77 -14.03 -5.47
N PRO A 92 4.92 -14.98 -5.93
CA PRO A 92 3.50 -14.92 -5.68
C PRO A 92 3.21 -15.14 -4.19
N GLY A 93 2.15 -14.51 -3.69
CA GLY A 93 1.75 -14.59 -2.29
C GLY A 93 0.92 -13.40 -1.84
N THR A 94 0.41 -13.47 -0.61
CA THR A 94 -0.26 -12.35 0.04
C THR A 94 0.63 -11.82 1.15
N TYR A 95 1.00 -10.55 1.07
CA TYR A 95 1.94 -9.90 1.96
C TYR A 95 1.26 -8.79 2.76
N THR A 96 1.38 -8.86 4.09
CA THR A 96 0.84 -7.84 5.00
C THR A 96 1.89 -6.77 5.23
N VAL A 97 1.62 -5.55 4.80
CA VAL A 97 2.55 -4.42 4.95
C VAL A 97 2.24 -3.65 6.24
N THR A 98 3.28 -3.38 7.01
CA THR A 98 3.20 -2.63 8.27
C THR A 98 4.14 -1.44 8.24
N LEU A 99 3.66 -0.28 8.69
CA LEU A 99 4.48 0.90 8.94
C LEU A 99 4.52 1.19 10.43
N ILE A 100 5.72 1.29 10.98
CA ILE A 100 5.96 1.74 12.35
C ILE A 100 6.52 3.17 12.27
N ALA A 101 5.79 4.12 12.84
CA ALA A 101 6.18 5.53 12.86
C ALA A 101 6.62 5.93 14.28
N THR A 102 7.80 6.53 14.40
CA THR A 102 8.38 6.93 15.71
C THR A 102 8.60 8.44 15.74
N GLY A 103 8.28 9.07 16.87
CA GLY A 103 8.43 10.50 17.11
C GLY A 103 8.62 10.80 18.60
N ASP A 104 8.58 12.08 18.97
CA ASP A 104 8.93 12.51 20.34
C ASP A 104 7.95 11.96 21.39
N GLY A 105 6.69 11.73 21.02
CA GLY A 105 5.66 11.14 21.89
C GLY A 105 5.69 9.61 21.96
N GLY A 106 6.64 8.95 21.31
CA GLY A 106 6.77 7.49 21.29
C GLY A 106 6.61 6.93 19.89
N LYS A 107 5.86 5.83 19.76
CA LYS A 107 5.66 5.12 18.49
C LYS A 107 4.21 4.72 18.30
N ASP A 108 3.82 4.62 17.04
CA ASP A 108 2.54 4.05 16.62
C ASP A 108 2.76 3.11 15.42
N THR A 109 1.81 2.20 15.22
CA THR A 109 1.85 1.20 14.14
C THR A 109 0.58 1.33 13.31
N SER A 110 0.76 1.42 11.99
CA SER A 110 -0.34 1.67 11.07
C SER A 110 -1.35 0.52 11.04
N LYS A 111 -2.56 0.79 10.53
CA LYS A 111 -3.39 -0.28 9.97
C LYS A 111 -2.63 -0.95 8.81
N THR A 112 -2.84 -2.24 8.66
CA THR A 112 -2.15 -3.04 7.65
C THR A 112 -2.97 -3.14 6.37
N TYR A 113 -2.28 -3.16 5.23
CA TYR A 113 -2.83 -3.48 3.93
C TYR A 113 -2.22 -4.79 3.43
N SER A 114 -3.01 -5.59 2.72
CA SER A 114 -2.54 -6.81 2.06
C SER A 114 -2.23 -6.52 0.59
N ILE A 115 -1.01 -6.84 0.17
CA ILE A 115 -0.61 -6.85 -1.23
C ILE A 115 -0.69 -8.29 -1.74
N THR A 116 -1.47 -8.53 -2.79
CA THR A 116 -1.62 -9.88 -3.38
C THR A 116 -0.88 -9.98 -4.70
N VAL A 117 0.07 -10.89 -4.77
CA VAL A 117 0.95 -11.08 -5.92
C VAL A 117 0.63 -12.42 -6.57
N PHE A 118 0.31 -12.39 -7.85
CA PHE A 118 -0.10 -13.55 -8.64
C PHE A 118 1.03 -14.07 -9.52
N GLU A 119 0.96 -15.34 -9.89
CA GLU A 119 1.80 -15.86 -10.97
C GLU A 119 1.31 -15.36 -12.33
N PRO A 120 2.21 -15.00 -13.26
CA PRO A 120 1.84 -14.69 -14.63
C PRO A 120 1.17 -15.87 -15.33
N ALA A 121 0.21 -15.58 -16.21
CA ALA A 121 -0.30 -16.56 -17.16
C ALA A 121 0.78 -16.87 -18.22
N VAL A 122 0.92 -18.14 -18.57
CA VAL A 122 1.77 -18.59 -19.67
C VAL A 122 0.85 -19.17 -20.73
N SER A 123 0.77 -18.51 -21.88
CA SER A 123 -0.07 -18.98 -22.99
C SER A 123 0.59 -20.15 -23.71
N TRP A 124 -0.20 -21.19 -23.96
CA TRP A 124 0.21 -22.33 -24.80
C TRP A 124 -1.01 -22.99 -25.41
N PHE A 125 -0.85 -23.60 -26.58
CA PHE A 125 -1.93 -24.35 -27.21
C PHE A 125 -1.41 -25.45 -28.13
N SER A 126 -2.32 -26.33 -28.51
CA SER A 126 -2.14 -27.25 -29.63
C SER A 126 -3.32 -27.13 -30.59
N LEU A 127 -3.10 -27.52 -31.85
CA LEU A 127 -4.13 -27.52 -32.88
C LEU A 127 -4.14 -28.86 -33.62
N SER A 128 -5.33 -29.31 -34.03
CA SER A 128 -5.50 -30.54 -34.80
C SER A 128 -6.79 -30.55 -35.63
N PRO A 129 -6.74 -30.97 -36.90
CA PRO A 129 -5.53 -31.30 -37.66
C PRO A 129 -4.74 -30.05 -38.08
N VAL A 130 -3.47 -30.21 -38.47
CA VAL A 130 -2.62 -29.12 -38.98
C VAL A 130 -2.91 -28.75 -40.43
N THR A 131 -3.75 -29.53 -41.11
CA THR A 131 -4.19 -29.31 -42.48
C THR A 131 -5.66 -29.71 -42.58
N VAL A 132 -6.47 -28.85 -43.19
CA VAL A 132 -7.91 -28.99 -43.35
C VAL A 132 -8.29 -28.64 -44.78
N ILE A 133 -9.39 -29.23 -45.28
CA ILE A 133 -9.98 -28.88 -46.56
C ILE A 133 -11.14 -27.89 -46.31
N ALA A 134 -10.99 -26.65 -46.76
CA ALA A 134 -12.07 -25.67 -46.73
C ALA A 134 -13.16 -26.02 -47.77
N PRO A 135 -14.45 -25.74 -47.50
CA PRO A 135 -15.01 -25.11 -46.31
C PRO A 135 -15.62 -26.10 -45.30
N ASP A 136 -15.37 -27.41 -45.45
CA ASP A 136 -16.12 -28.44 -44.71
C ASP A 136 -15.37 -28.94 -43.46
N ASP A 137 -14.04 -28.89 -43.47
CA ASP A 137 -13.22 -29.28 -42.32
C ASP A 137 -13.05 -28.14 -41.30
N PHE A 138 -12.65 -28.49 -40.08
CA PHE A 138 -12.37 -27.53 -39.01
C PHE A 138 -11.10 -27.90 -38.25
N VAL A 139 -10.42 -26.89 -37.72
CA VAL A 139 -9.30 -27.05 -36.79
C VAL A 139 -9.83 -26.97 -35.36
N ASN A 140 -9.49 -27.94 -34.52
CA ASN A 140 -9.71 -27.85 -33.08
C ASN A 140 -8.49 -27.23 -32.43
N PHE A 141 -8.72 -26.27 -31.54
CA PHE A 141 -7.69 -25.67 -30.70
C PHE A 141 -7.89 -26.15 -29.27
N THR A 142 -6.82 -26.62 -28.66
CA THR A 142 -6.80 -27.03 -27.25
C THR A 142 -5.89 -26.11 -26.49
N ASP A 143 -6.46 -25.39 -25.53
CA ASP A 143 -5.73 -24.59 -24.56
C ASP A 143 -4.85 -25.48 -23.69
N LEU A 144 -3.60 -25.06 -23.53
CA LEU A 144 -2.61 -25.68 -22.66
C LEU A 144 -1.95 -24.63 -21.76
N SER A 145 -2.56 -23.44 -21.66
CA SER A 145 -2.02 -22.33 -20.89
C SER A 145 -2.02 -22.64 -19.39
N THR A 146 -1.05 -22.11 -18.67
CA THR A 146 -1.02 -22.18 -17.20
C THR A 146 -1.44 -20.83 -16.61
N ASN A 147 -2.14 -20.86 -15.47
CA ASN A 147 -2.64 -19.67 -14.76
C ASN A 147 -3.57 -18.74 -15.58
N ALA A 148 -4.08 -19.22 -16.73
CA ALA A 148 -5.06 -18.51 -17.53
C ALA A 148 -6.49 -18.76 -17.01
N ILE A 149 -7.32 -17.71 -17.00
CA ILE A 149 -8.75 -17.76 -16.61
C ILE A 149 -9.69 -17.24 -17.71
N SER A 150 -9.12 -16.73 -18.80
CA SER A 150 -9.83 -16.17 -19.94
C SER A 150 -8.97 -16.28 -21.19
N TRP A 151 -9.61 -16.43 -22.34
CA TRP A 151 -8.94 -16.64 -23.62
C TRP A 151 -9.45 -15.67 -24.67
N LEU A 152 -8.56 -15.30 -25.60
CA LEU A 152 -8.89 -14.67 -26.86
C LEU A 152 -8.09 -15.40 -27.93
N TRP A 153 -8.80 -16.07 -28.82
CA TRP A 153 -8.25 -16.71 -30.01
C TRP A 153 -8.45 -15.78 -31.18
N GLU A 154 -7.38 -15.56 -31.94
CA GLU A 154 -7.40 -14.85 -33.22
C GLU A 154 -7.00 -15.87 -34.29
N PHE A 155 -7.95 -16.27 -35.15
CA PHE A 155 -7.72 -17.38 -36.09
C PHE A 155 -6.95 -16.94 -37.35
N GLY A 156 -6.70 -15.64 -37.52
CA GLY A 156 -5.91 -15.08 -38.62
C GLY A 156 -6.71 -14.75 -39.88
N ASP A 157 -7.99 -15.08 -39.92
CA ASP A 157 -8.95 -14.74 -41.00
C ASP A 157 -9.92 -13.61 -40.63
N GLY A 158 -9.72 -13.00 -39.44
CA GLY A 158 -10.57 -11.94 -38.90
C GLY A 158 -11.59 -12.44 -37.87
N ASP A 159 -11.83 -13.74 -37.76
CA ASP A 159 -12.69 -14.31 -36.74
C ASP A 159 -11.92 -14.53 -35.41
N THR A 160 -12.69 -14.49 -34.31
CA THR A 160 -12.16 -14.64 -32.95
C THR A 160 -13.03 -15.54 -32.09
N SER A 161 -12.48 -16.00 -30.96
CA SER A 161 -13.24 -16.75 -29.95
C SER A 161 -12.76 -16.49 -28.54
N HIS A 162 -13.68 -16.57 -27.57
CA HIS A 162 -13.40 -16.53 -26.13
C HIS A 162 -13.55 -17.90 -25.44
N GLN A 163 -13.84 -18.95 -26.21
CA GLN A 163 -13.92 -20.30 -25.66
C GLN A 163 -12.53 -20.78 -25.25
N GLN A 164 -12.43 -21.58 -24.20
CA GLN A 164 -11.15 -22.20 -23.83
C GLN A 164 -10.63 -23.13 -24.92
N ASN A 165 -11.49 -23.99 -25.49
CA ASN A 165 -11.11 -24.94 -26.53
C ASN A 165 -12.03 -24.77 -27.75
N PRO A 166 -11.81 -23.74 -28.59
CA PRO A 166 -12.66 -23.51 -29.75
C PRO A 166 -12.36 -24.49 -30.87
N ARG A 167 -13.30 -24.57 -31.81
CA ARG A 167 -13.06 -25.07 -33.15
C ARG A 167 -13.32 -23.95 -34.14
N HIS A 168 -12.57 -23.92 -35.23
CA HIS A 168 -12.72 -22.92 -36.27
C HIS A 168 -12.74 -23.55 -37.67
N ASN A 169 -13.60 -23.04 -38.54
CA ASN A 169 -13.74 -23.49 -39.92
C ASN A 169 -13.40 -22.32 -40.86
N TYR A 170 -12.40 -22.53 -41.71
CA TYR A 170 -11.90 -21.53 -42.65
C TYR A 170 -12.70 -21.55 -43.96
N ARG A 171 -12.97 -20.36 -44.50
CA ARG A 171 -13.71 -20.16 -45.77
C ARG A 171 -12.85 -19.36 -46.76
N GLU A 172 -13.05 -19.58 -48.05
CA GLU A 172 -12.57 -18.70 -49.13
C GLU A 172 -13.54 -17.53 -49.39
#